data_AF-M4I1Y3-F1
#
_entry.id   AF-M4I1Y3-F1
#
_cell.length_a   1.000
_cell.length_b   1.000
_cell.length_c   1.000
_cell.angle_alpha   90.00
_cell.angle_beta   90.00
_cell.angle_gamma   90.00
#
_symmetry.space_group_name_H-M   'P 1'
#
loop_
_entity.id
_entity.type
_entity.pdbx_description
1 polymer ?
#
loop_
_entity_poly.entity_id
_entity_poly.type
_entity_poly.pdbx_seq_one_letter_code
_entity_poly.pdbx_strand_id
1 'polypeptide(L)'
;MPKYRSTTSTSGKNMAGARALWRATGMKDDDFKKPIIAVVNSFSQFVPGHIHLQQVGQLISKTINATGKGVAKEFNTIAIDDGIAMGHHGMLYSLPSRELIADSIEYMINAHCVDAMICISNCDKITPGMFMASLRLNIPTVFVSGGPMEAGRSSNDNLKINLVDAISYSANPDISNDIIDYTEKNACPTCGSCSGMFTANSMNCLMEVIGLSLPGNGTLLATHVDRKQLFIESAYTIVKITRSYYHHNNVNVLP
;
A
#
# COMPACT_ATOMS: atom_id res chain seq x y z
N MET A 1 12.58 22.23 19.47
CA MET A 1 12.32 21.11 18.53
C MET A 1 10.84 20.82 18.54
N PRO A 2 10.22 20.49 17.40
CA PRO A 2 8.81 20.14 17.37
C PRO A 2 8.54 18.90 18.23
N LYS A 3 7.33 18.82 18.81
CA LYS A 3 6.92 17.69 19.64
C LYS A 3 6.26 16.63 18.76
N TYR A 4 7.03 15.62 18.38
CA TYR A 4 6.55 14.44 17.66
C TYR A 4 5.73 13.53 18.59
N ARG A 5 4.74 12.78 18.07
CA ARG A 5 4.01 11.74 18.81
C ARG A 5 4.97 10.69 19.36
N SER A 6 5.96 10.31 18.57
CA SER A 6 6.96 9.28 18.89
C SER A 6 7.85 9.65 20.08
N THR A 7 7.93 10.94 20.46
CA THR A 7 8.64 11.36 21.69
C THR A 7 8.14 10.61 22.93
N THR A 8 6.88 10.16 22.91
CA THR A 8 6.27 9.32 23.96
C THR A 8 7.02 8.01 24.19
N SER A 9 7.57 7.37 23.15
CA SER A 9 8.29 6.10 23.24
C SER A 9 9.80 6.24 23.02
N THR A 10 10.27 7.40 22.54
CA THR A 10 11.69 7.64 22.23
C THR A 10 12.40 8.52 23.26
N SER A 11 11.68 9.26 24.11
CA SER A 11 12.29 10.27 25.00
C SER A 11 11.97 10.06 26.49
N GLY A 12 12.80 10.61 27.37
CA GLY A 12 12.61 10.56 28.83
C GLY A 12 13.20 9.32 29.52
N LYS A 13 13.44 9.44 30.83
CA LYS A 13 14.08 8.38 31.64
C LYS A 13 13.27 7.08 31.63
N ASN A 14 11.94 7.19 31.81
CA ASN A 14 11.05 6.03 31.92
C ASN A 14 10.91 5.24 30.61
N MET A 15 11.27 5.83 29.46
CA MET A 15 11.23 5.17 28.15
C MET A 15 12.56 4.53 27.75
N ALA A 16 13.46 4.29 28.71
CA ALA A 16 14.72 3.58 28.45
C ALA A 16 14.48 2.17 27.88
N GLY A 17 13.47 1.45 28.38
CA GLY A 17 13.09 0.12 27.87
C GLY A 17 12.61 0.18 26.42
N ALA A 18 11.71 1.11 26.09
CA ALA A 18 11.25 1.33 24.72
C ALA A 18 12.41 1.68 23.77
N ARG A 19 13.32 2.57 24.19
CA ARG A 19 14.55 2.86 23.43
C ARG A 19 15.44 1.62 23.24
N ALA A 20 15.57 0.75 24.24
CA ALA A 20 16.36 -0.48 24.10
C ALA A 20 15.77 -1.41 23.03
N LEU A 21 14.45 -1.56 22.98
CA LEU A 21 13.76 -2.30 21.92
C LEU A 21 13.93 -1.63 20.55
N TRP A 22 13.81 -0.30 20.47
CA TRP A 22 14.08 0.44 19.24
C TRP A 22 15.51 0.26 18.73
N ARG A 23 16.50 0.21 19.62
CA ARG A 23 17.90 -0.10 19.26
C ARG A 23 18.06 -1.50 18.70
N ALA A 24 17.32 -2.48 19.21
CA ALA A 24 17.31 -3.84 18.66
C ALA A 24 16.77 -3.86 17.21
N THR A 25 15.95 -2.89 16.82
CA THR A 25 15.53 -2.68 15.42
C THR A 25 16.51 -1.85 14.58
N GLY A 26 17.69 -1.54 15.11
CA GLY A 26 18.77 -0.81 14.43
C GLY A 26 18.77 0.72 14.62
N MET A 27 17.88 1.31 15.43
CA MET A 27 17.88 2.76 15.68
C MET A 27 19.12 3.19 16.48
N LYS A 28 19.70 4.33 16.09
CA LYS A 28 20.85 4.97 16.75
C LYS A 28 20.42 6.23 17.51
N ASP A 29 21.35 6.84 18.23
CA ASP A 29 21.09 8.01 19.08
C ASP A 29 20.48 9.19 18.32
N ASP A 30 20.94 9.41 17.09
CA ASP A 30 20.45 10.48 16.23
C ASP A 30 19.03 10.20 15.70
N ASP A 31 18.63 8.93 15.61
CA ASP A 31 17.32 8.53 15.10
C ASP A 31 16.19 8.87 16.09
N PHE A 32 16.48 8.89 17.40
CA PHE A 32 15.50 9.28 18.42
C PHE A 32 15.10 10.76 18.37
N LYS A 33 15.77 11.58 17.54
CA LYS A 33 15.46 13.00 17.32
C LYS A 33 14.62 13.25 16.06
N LYS A 34 14.34 12.19 15.29
CA LYS A 34 13.65 12.25 14.00
C LYS A 34 12.22 11.70 14.14
N PRO A 35 11.28 12.12 13.28
CA PRO A 35 9.97 11.50 13.26
C PRO A 35 10.06 10.05 12.79
N ILE A 36 9.28 9.17 13.42
CA ILE A 36 9.06 7.80 12.95
C ILE A 36 7.98 7.83 11.88
N ILE A 37 8.32 7.35 10.69
CA ILE A 37 7.40 7.24 9.56
C ILE A 37 7.10 5.76 9.34
N ALA A 38 5.85 5.36 9.53
CA ALA A 38 5.45 3.99 9.23
C ALA A 38 5.35 3.78 7.71
N VAL A 39 5.94 2.68 7.24
CA VAL A 39 5.70 2.18 5.89
C VAL A 39 4.68 1.04 6.04
N VAL A 40 3.42 1.36 5.80
CA VAL A 40 2.31 0.43 5.96
C VAL A 40 2.19 -0.36 4.67
N ASN A 41 2.65 -1.60 4.70
CA ASN A 41 2.68 -2.48 3.53
C ASN A 41 1.59 -3.56 3.63
N SER A 42 1.17 -4.07 2.49
CA SER A 42 0.17 -5.14 2.36
C SER A 42 0.71 -6.32 1.55
N PHE A 43 2.03 -6.48 1.49
CA PHE A 43 2.69 -7.59 0.80
C PHE A 43 2.13 -8.95 1.24
N SER A 44 1.79 -9.77 0.26
CA SER A 44 1.40 -11.16 0.45
C SER A 44 1.74 -11.96 -0.80
N GLN A 45 2.25 -13.17 -0.63
CA GLN A 45 2.48 -14.10 -1.75
C GLN A 45 1.17 -14.75 -2.24
N PHE A 46 0.08 -14.66 -1.47
CA PHE A 46 -1.24 -15.14 -1.86
C PHE A 46 -1.94 -14.23 -2.87
N VAL A 47 -1.47 -12.98 -3.02
CA VAL A 47 -2.16 -11.94 -3.78
C VAL A 47 -1.23 -11.44 -4.89
N PRO A 48 -1.45 -11.77 -6.17
CA PRO A 48 -0.60 -11.34 -7.28
C PRO A 48 -0.44 -9.82 -7.38
N GLY A 49 -1.46 -9.05 -6.96
CA GLY A 49 -1.37 -7.59 -6.90
C GLY A 49 -0.43 -7.04 -5.84
N HIS A 50 0.06 -7.88 -4.93
CA HIS A 50 0.82 -7.47 -3.76
C HIS A 50 2.21 -8.10 -3.69
N ILE A 51 2.51 -9.09 -4.54
CA ILE A 51 3.76 -9.86 -4.46
C ILE A 51 5.01 -8.99 -4.63
N HIS A 52 4.98 -7.95 -5.46
CA HIS A 52 6.11 -7.05 -5.67
C HIS A 52 6.28 -6.02 -4.53
N LEU A 53 5.26 -5.85 -3.68
CA LEU A 53 5.26 -4.79 -2.67
C LEU A 53 6.30 -4.99 -1.58
N GLN A 54 6.83 -6.21 -1.38
CA GLN A 54 7.97 -6.43 -0.48
C GLN A 54 9.18 -5.58 -0.89
N GLN A 55 9.49 -5.54 -2.19
CA GLN A 55 10.61 -4.74 -2.69
C GLN A 55 10.30 -3.25 -2.64
N VAL A 56 9.03 -2.88 -2.86
CA VAL A 56 8.55 -1.48 -2.80
C VAL A 56 8.67 -0.92 -1.38
N GLY A 57 8.22 -1.66 -0.36
CA GLY A 57 8.33 -1.24 1.04
C GLY A 57 9.78 -1.03 1.49
N GLN A 58 10.68 -1.91 1.04
CA GLN A 58 12.11 -1.76 1.27
C GLN A 58 12.72 -0.55 0.54
N LEU A 59 12.30 -0.29 -0.70
CA LEU A 59 12.73 0.89 -1.47
C LEU A 59 12.29 2.19 -0.80
N ILE A 60 11.03 2.28 -0.39
CA ILE A 60 10.47 3.44 0.30
C ILE A 60 11.17 3.66 1.63
N SER A 61 11.35 2.60 2.42
CA SER A 61 12.05 2.67 3.71
C SER A 61 13.48 3.18 3.56
N LYS A 62 14.23 2.66 2.59
CA LYS A 62 15.60 3.11 2.28
C LYS A 62 15.62 4.58 1.86
N THR A 63 14.69 5.00 1.00
CA THR A 63 14.59 6.39 0.54
C THR A 63 14.31 7.35 1.69
N ILE A 64 13.34 7.03 2.56
CA ILE A 64 13.02 7.84 3.75
C ILE A 64 14.25 7.98 4.66
N ASN A 65 14.92 6.86 4.98
CA ASN A 65 16.10 6.86 5.85
C ASN A 65 17.26 7.66 5.24
N ALA A 66 17.47 7.55 3.93
CA ALA A 66 18.52 8.28 3.21
C ALA A 66 18.35 9.80 3.26
N THR A 67 17.12 10.30 3.49
CA THR A 67 16.89 11.75 3.68
C THR A 67 17.53 12.31 4.96
N GLY A 68 17.83 11.45 5.94
CA GLY A 68 18.29 11.83 7.28
C GLY A 68 17.26 12.59 8.11
N LYS A 69 16.02 12.77 7.60
CA LYS A 69 14.98 13.63 8.20
C LYS A 69 13.80 12.85 8.77
N GLY A 70 13.83 11.52 8.70
CA GLY A 70 12.84 10.61 9.25
C GLY A 70 13.45 9.21 9.42
N VAL A 71 12.77 8.37 10.20
CA VAL A 71 13.15 6.97 10.42
C VAL A 71 11.99 6.10 9.94
N ALA A 72 12.22 5.32 8.89
CA ALA A 72 11.23 4.40 8.38
C ALA A 72 11.14 3.14 9.24
N LYS A 73 9.91 2.73 9.55
CA LYS A 73 9.60 1.43 10.14
C LYS A 73 8.48 0.77 9.35
N GLU A 74 8.82 -0.28 8.63
CA GLU A 74 7.88 -1.05 7.83
C GLU A 74 7.17 -2.09 8.70
N PHE A 75 5.86 -2.24 8.49
CA PHE A 75 5.09 -3.37 8.97
C PHE A 75 4.04 -3.75 7.94
N ASN A 76 3.51 -4.98 8.07
CA ASN A 76 2.50 -5.50 7.16
C ASN A 76 1.12 -5.57 7.81
N THR A 77 0.08 -5.33 7.01
CA THR A 77 -1.29 -5.77 7.26
C THR A 77 -1.67 -6.91 6.30
N ILE A 78 -2.83 -7.53 6.51
CA ILE A 78 -3.31 -8.63 5.69
C ILE A 78 -3.75 -8.16 4.29
N ALA A 79 -3.80 -9.10 3.35
CA ALA A 79 -4.43 -8.89 2.06
C ALA A 79 -5.19 -10.14 1.62
N ILE A 80 -6.38 -9.93 1.03
CA ILE A 80 -7.20 -10.97 0.42
C ILE A 80 -7.29 -10.68 -1.08
N ASP A 81 -7.20 -11.74 -1.88
CA ASP A 81 -7.45 -11.66 -3.32
C ASP A 81 -8.91 -12.01 -3.61
N ASP A 82 -9.70 -10.99 -3.99
CA ASP A 82 -11.12 -11.15 -4.33
C ASP A 82 -11.31 -12.04 -5.57
N GLY A 83 -10.35 -12.07 -6.51
CA GLY A 83 -10.41 -12.91 -7.70
C GLY A 83 -10.29 -14.39 -7.36
N ILE A 84 -9.33 -14.75 -6.50
CA ILE A 84 -9.13 -16.12 -6.02
C ILE A 84 -10.30 -16.55 -5.12
N ALA A 85 -10.78 -15.67 -4.24
CA ALA A 85 -11.87 -15.98 -3.31
C ALA A 85 -13.26 -16.10 -3.98
N MET A 86 -13.37 -15.75 -5.26
CA MET A 86 -14.62 -15.72 -5.99
C MET A 86 -15.17 -17.13 -6.22
N GLY A 87 -16.49 -17.30 -6.10
CA GLY A 87 -17.17 -18.56 -6.39
C GLY A 87 -17.17 -19.59 -5.25
N HIS A 88 -16.63 -19.27 -4.07
CA HIS A 88 -16.68 -20.14 -2.90
C HIS A 88 -16.81 -19.36 -1.58
N HIS A 89 -16.89 -20.07 -0.45
CA HIS A 89 -17.09 -19.49 0.89
C HIS A 89 -16.02 -18.47 1.33
N GLY A 90 -14.88 -18.40 0.64
CA GLY A 90 -13.81 -17.44 0.92
C GLY A 90 -14.26 -15.99 0.71
N MET A 91 -15.19 -15.75 -0.21
CA MET A 91 -15.74 -14.42 -0.48
C MET A 91 -16.40 -13.77 0.76
N LEU A 92 -16.86 -14.57 1.72
CA LEU A 92 -17.41 -14.06 2.99
C LEU A 92 -16.38 -13.28 3.83
N TYR A 93 -15.09 -13.48 3.57
CA TYR A 93 -14.00 -12.81 4.28
C TYR A 93 -13.47 -11.56 3.57
N SER A 94 -13.88 -11.30 2.31
CA SER A 94 -13.39 -10.16 1.53
C SER A 94 -13.76 -8.82 2.17
N LEU A 95 -15.03 -8.44 2.20
CA LEU A 95 -15.44 -7.13 2.70
C LEU A 95 -15.08 -6.89 4.18
N PRO A 96 -15.26 -7.86 5.10
CA PRO A 96 -14.84 -7.70 6.50
C PRO A 96 -13.33 -7.44 6.66
N SER A 97 -12.49 -7.90 5.72
CA SER A 97 -11.05 -7.63 5.78
C SER A 97 -10.73 -6.13 5.75
N ARG A 98 -11.59 -5.29 5.15
CA ARG A 98 -11.43 -3.83 5.15
C ARG A 98 -11.32 -3.27 6.57
N GLU A 99 -12.18 -3.75 7.47
CA GLU A 99 -12.20 -3.31 8.87
C GLU A 99 -10.97 -3.83 9.61
N LEU A 100 -10.59 -5.10 9.41
CA LEU A 100 -9.38 -5.68 10.02
C LEU A 100 -8.11 -4.94 9.58
N ILE A 101 -8.05 -4.52 8.31
CA ILE A 101 -6.95 -3.72 7.79
C ILE A 101 -6.93 -2.36 8.49
N ALA A 102 -8.08 -1.68 8.56
CA ALA A 102 -8.17 -0.38 9.24
C ALA A 102 -7.73 -0.48 10.72
N ASP A 103 -8.26 -1.46 11.44
CA ASP A 103 -8.00 -1.66 12.87
C ASP A 103 -6.54 -2.07 13.14
N SER A 104 -5.97 -2.98 12.32
CA SER A 104 -4.57 -3.39 12.48
C SER A 104 -3.60 -2.23 12.31
N ILE A 105 -3.87 -1.32 11.37
CA ILE A 105 -3.06 -0.12 11.15
C ILE A 105 -3.24 0.84 12.31
N GLU A 106 -4.49 1.11 12.72
CA GLU A 106 -4.80 1.99 13.84
C GLU A 106 -4.08 1.55 15.13
N TYR A 107 -4.08 0.25 15.42
CA TYR A 107 -3.43 -0.33 16.59
C TYR A 107 -1.91 -0.17 16.50
N MET A 108 -1.31 -0.50 15.35
CA MET A 108 0.14 -0.39 15.15
C MET A 108 0.61 1.06 15.31
N ILE A 109 -0.09 2.01 14.68
CA ILE A 109 0.27 3.43 14.69
C ILE A 109 0.12 4.03 16.08
N ASN A 110 -1.00 3.79 16.77
CA ASN A 110 -1.25 4.35 18.10
C ASN A 110 -0.36 3.71 19.17
N ALA A 111 -0.21 2.38 19.18
CA ALA A 111 0.62 1.69 20.17
C ALA A 111 2.10 2.12 20.10
N HIS A 112 2.62 2.39 18.90
CA HIS A 112 4.00 2.82 18.70
C HIS A 112 4.16 4.36 18.64
N CYS A 113 3.06 5.10 18.79
CA CYS A 113 3.02 6.56 18.73
C CYS A 113 3.66 7.13 17.45
N VAL A 114 3.38 6.51 16.29
CA VAL A 114 4.00 6.86 15.01
C VAL A 114 3.61 8.28 14.57
N ASP A 115 4.53 9.01 13.92
CA ASP A 115 4.34 10.43 13.62
C ASP A 115 3.63 10.70 12.31
N ALA A 116 3.85 9.84 11.31
CA ALA A 116 3.30 9.92 9.96
C ALA A 116 3.35 8.54 9.29
N MET A 117 2.64 8.35 8.19
CA MET A 117 2.65 7.06 7.49
C MET A 117 2.57 7.17 5.98
N ILE A 118 3.13 6.18 5.29
CA ILE A 118 2.93 5.95 3.86
C ILE A 118 2.25 4.60 3.67
N CYS A 119 1.13 4.60 2.96
CA CYS A 119 0.29 3.43 2.72
C CYS A 119 0.60 2.85 1.34
N ILE A 120 1.09 1.60 1.32
CA ILE A 120 1.35 0.82 0.12
C ILE A 120 0.18 -0.16 -0.08
N SER A 121 -0.81 0.27 -0.85
CA SER A 121 -2.02 -0.51 -1.14
C SER A 121 -2.01 -1.06 -2.58
N ASN A 122 -2.99 -1.89 -2.94
CA ASN A 122 -3.28 -2.14 -4.37
C ASN A 122 -4.68 -2.71 -4.58
N CYS A 123 -4.95 -3.89 -4.01
CA CYS A 123 -6.18 -4.64 -4.23
C CYS A 123 -7.39 -4.04 -3.53
N ASP A 124 -8.56 -4.55 -3.94
CA ASP A 124 -9.91 -4.04 -3.75
C ASP A 124 -10.18 -3.44 -2.35
N LYS A 125 -10.14 -4.26 -1.29
CA LYS A 125 -10.48 -3.83 0.08
C LYS A 125 -9.32 -3.17 0.84
N ILE A 126 -8.10 -3.22 0.27
CA ILE A 126 -6.89 -2.75 0.95
C ILE A 126 -6.81 -1.24 0.97
N THR A 127 -6.96 -0.61 -0.20
CA THR A 127 -6.95 0.86 -0.32
C THR A 127 -8.00 1.53 0.58
N PRO A 128 -9.28 1.13 0.58
CA PRO A 128 -10.27 1.72 1.49
C PRO A 128 -10.00 1.40 2.97
N GLY A 129 -9.49 0.22 3.32
CA GLY A 129 -9.11 -0.10 4.71
C GLY A 129 -7.99 0.80 5.23
N MET A 130 -6.94 0.98 4.43
CA MET A 130 -5.85 1.92 4.73
C MET A 130 -6.35 3.37 4.80
N PHE A 131 -7.28 3.76 3.92
CA PHE A 131 -7.89 5.10 3.91
C PHE A 131 -8.74 5.36 5.17
N MET A 132 -9.52 4.38 5.61
CA MET A 132 -10.25 4.49 6.88
C MET A 132 -9.30 4.68 8.06
N ALA A 133 -8.21 3.92 8.13
CA ALA A 133 -7.19 4.12 9.16
C ALA A 133 -6.58 5.53 9.11
N SER A 134 -6.27 6.06 7.91
CA SER A 134 -5.68 7.39 7.80
C SER A 134 -6.59 8.49 8.32
N LEU A 135 -7.89 8.40 8.03
CA LEU A 135 -8.88 9.35 8.52
C LEU A 135 -9.07 9.25 10.05
N ARG A 136 -9.11 8.03 10.61
CA ARG A 136 -9.23 7.82 12.07
C ARG A 136 -8.01 8.35 12.82
N LEU A 137 -6.81 8.13 12.28
CA LEU A 137 -5.55 8.50 12.90
C LEU A 137 -5.22 9.99 12.75
N ASN A 138 -5.66 10.61 11.65
CA ASN A 138 -5.48 12.03 11.35
C ASN A 138 -4.03 12.51 11.54
N ILE A 139 -3.08 11.78 10.94
CA ILE A 139 -1.65 12.13 10.89
C ILE A 139 -1.19 12.30 9.43
N PRO A 140 -0.06 12.98 9.16
CA PRO A 140 0.44 13.14 7.81
C PRO A 140 0.54 11.79 7.10
N THR A 141 -0.14 11.67 5.96
CA THR A 141 -0.29 10.40 5.24
C THR A 141 -0.11 10.59 3.74
N VAL A 142 0.56 9.64 3.09
CA VAL A 142 0.65 9.53 1.62
C VAL A 142 0.25 8.13 1.22
N PHE A 143 -0.48 8.00 0.11
CA PHE A 143 -0.82 6.73 -0.52
C PHE A 143 0.00 6.54 -1.79
N VAL A 144 0.53 5.32 -1.97
CA VAL A 144 1.14 4.91 -3.22
C VAL A 144 0.79 3.46 -3.51
N SER A 145 0.06 3.24 -4.60
CA SER A 145 -0.41 1.91 -4.99
C SER A 145 0.66 1.12 -5.73
N GLY A 146 0.58 -0.21 -5.63
CA GLY A 146 1.43 -1.12 -6.40
C GLY A 146 1.24 -1.02 -7.91
N GLY A 147 0.04 -0.64 -8.34
CA GLY A 147 -0.34 -0.45 -9.72
C GLY A 147 -1.13 -1.58 -10.34
N PRO A 148 -1.94 -1.30 -11.37
CA PRO A 148 -2.56 -2.33 -12.22
C PRO A 148 -1.53 -3.17 -12.96
N MET A 149 -1.86 -4.43 -13.15
CA MET A 149 -1.15 -5.34 -14.03
C MET A 149 -1.39 -4.98 -15.49
N GLU A 150 -0.54 -5.53 -16.36
CA GLU A 150 -0.74 -5.48 -17.81
C GLU A 150 -1.98 -6.30 -18.20
N ALA A 151 -2.69 -5.89 -19.25
CA ALA A 151 -3.74 -6.72 -19.82
C ALA A 151 -3.13 -7.92 -20.55
N GLY A 152 -3.75 -9.09 -20.40
CA GLY A 152 -3.46 -10.27 -21.19
C GLY A 152 -3.81 -10.09 -22.67
N ARG A 153 -3.34 -11.03 -23.50
CA ARG A 153 -3.62 -11.02 -24.94
C ARG A 153 -4.15 -12.37 -25.41
N SER A 154 -5.10 -12.34 -26.33
CA SER A 154 -5.62 -13.52 -27.03
C SER A 154 -4.56 -14.16 -27.94
N SER A 155 -4.77 -15.41 -28.34
CA SER A 155 -3.86 -16.18 -29.22
C SER A 155 -3.53 -15.50 -30.54
N ASN A 156 -4.44 -14.67 -31.07
CA ASN A 156 -4.26 -13.94 -32.31
C ASN A 156 -3.79 -12.48 -32.10
N ASP A 157 -3.34 -12.13 -30.89
CA ASP A 157 -2.83 -10.83 -30.43
C ASP A 157 -3.73 -9.60 -30.64
N ASN A 158 -4.94 -9.80 -31.18
CA ASN A 158 -5.86 -8.73 -31.56
C ASN A 158 -6.81 -8.29 -30.44
N LEU A 159 -7.04 -9.15 -29.43
CA LEU A 159 -7.99 -8.87 -28.34
C LEU A 159 -7.27 -8.90 -26.99
N LYS A 160 -7.53 -7.87 -26.17
CA LYS A 160 -7.13 -7.86 -24.77
C LYS A 160 -8.02 -8.81 -23.99
N ILE A 161 -7.41 -9.63 -23.14
CA ILE A 161 -8.11 -10.51 -22.20
C ILE A 161 -7.69 -10.18 -20.77
N ASN A 162 -8.56 -10.47 -19.81
CA ASN A 162 -8.31 -10.26 -18.39
C ASN A 162 -9.05 -11.31 -17.55
N LEU A 163 -8.96 -11.19 -16.22
CA LEU A 163 -9.60 -12.10 -15.27
C LEU A 163 -11.10 -12.31 -15.51
N VAL A 164 -11.84 -11.28 -15.92
CA VAL A 164 -13.28 -11.39 -16.18
C VAL A 164 -13.56 -12.28 -17.38
N ASP A 165 -12.70 -12.27 -18.40
CA ASP A 165 -12.83 -13.17 -19.54
C ASP A 165 -12.61 -14.62 -19.10
N ALA A 166 -11.62 -14.89 -18.25
CA ALA A 166 -11.38 -16.22 -17.68
C ALA A 166 -12.59 -16.74 -16.88
N ILE A 167 -13.18 -15.88 -16.05
CA ILE A 167 -14.39 -16.20 -15.27
C ILE A 167 -15.58 -16.45 -16.20
N SER A 168 -15.78 -15.59 -17.20
CA SER A 168 -16.93 -15.67 -18.10
C SER A 168 -16.86 -16.90 -19.01
N TYR A 169 -15.68 -17.21 -19.53
CA TYR A 169 -15.46 -18.38 -20.39
C TYR A 169 -15.60 -19.68 -19.62
N SER A 170 -15.07 -19.77 -18.39
CA SER A 170 -15.22 -20.97 -17.57
C SER A 170 -16.66 -21.26 -17.13
N ALA A 171 -17.52 -20.24 -17.08
CA ALA A 171 -18.94 -20.40 -16.79
C ALA A 171 -19.81 -20.74 -18.01
N ASN A 172 -19.26 -20.65 -19.23
CA ASN A 172 -20.01 -20.87 -20.47
C ASN A 172 -19.75 -22.28 -21.04
N PRO A 173 -20.75 -23.17 -21.07
CA PRO A 173 -20.58 -24.54 -21.57
C PRO A 173 -20.29 -24.64 -23.08
N ASP A 174 -20.53 -23.56 -23.83
CA ASP A 174 -20.30 -23.52 -25.28
C ASP A 174 -18.84 -23.16 -25.64
N ILE A 175 -18.02 -22.76 -24.66
CA ILE A 175 -16.60 -22.43 -24.87
C ILE A 175 -15.75 -23.68 -24.71
N SER A 176 -14.81 -23.89 -25.64
CA SER A 176 -13.92 -25.05 -25.59
C SER A 176 -12.89 -24.95 -24.45
N ASN A 177 -12.49 -26.11 -23.91
CA ASN A 177 -11.44 -26.20 -22.89
C ASN A 177 -10.11 -25.59 -23.35
N ASP A 178 -9.78 -25.68 -24.65
CA ASP A 178 -8.55 -25.08 -25.19
C ASP A 178 -8.56 -23.54 -25.09
N ILE A 179 -9.72 -22.91 -25.27
CA ILE A 179 -9.88 -21.46 -25.09
C ILE A 179 -9.74 -21.11 -23.61
N ILE A 180 -10.36 -21.89 -22.73
CA ILE A 180 -10.27 -21.68 -21.27
C ILE A 180 -8.82 -21.79 -20.80
N ASP A 181 -8.11 -22.87 -21.18
CA ASP A 181 -6.70 -23.10 -20.82
C ASP A 181 -5.79 -21.99 -21.36
N TYR A 182 -6.01 -21.55 -22.60
CA TYR A 182 -5.27 -20.43 -23.15
C TYR A 182 -5.54 -19.14 -22.36
N THR A 183 -6.80 -18.83 -22.06
CA THR A 183 -7.16 -17.61 -21.33
C THR A 183 -6.62 -17.63 -19.90
N GLU A 184 -6.72 -18.76 -19.19
CA GLU A 184 -6.15 -18.94 -17.84
C GLU A 184 -4.67 -18.57 -17.80
N LYS A 185 -3.89 -19.09 -18.77
CA LYS A 185 -2.43 -18.88 -18.83
C LYS A 185 -2.02 -17.45 -19.21
N ASN A 186 -2.91 -16.67 -19.83
CA ASN A 186 -2.55 -15.39 -20.45
C ASN A 186 -3.32 -14.18 -19.91
N ALA A 187 -4.41 -14.36 -19.15
CA ALA A 187 -5.26 -13.27 -18.67
C ALA A 187 -4.57 -12.32 -17.68
N CYS A 188 -3.64 -12.83 -16.86
CA CYS A 188 -2.94 -12.09 -15.81
C CYS A 188 -1.42 -12.21 -15.98
N PRO A 189 -0.82 -11.54 -16.98
CA PRO A 189 0.56 -11.78 -17.39
C PRO A 189 1.62 -11.22 -16.43
N THR A 190 1.25 -10.28 -15.55
CA THR A 190 2.20 -9.57 -14.66
C THR A 190 1.61 -9.35 -13.26
N CYS A 191 2.46 -8.96 -12.30
CA CYS A 191 1.99 -8.53 -10.99
C CYS A 191 1.20 -7.22 -11.08
N GLY A 192 0.28 -7.00 -10.15
CA GLY A 192 -0.50 -5.76 -10.05
C GLY A 192 -1.98 -6.02 -9.73
N SER A 193 -2.75 -4.96 -9.46
CA SER A 193 -4.20 -5.06 -9.33
C SER A 193 -4.81 -5.47 -10.68
N CYS A 194 -6.07 -5.90 -10.68
CA CYS A 194 -6.79 -6.26 -11.91
C CYS A 194 -6.62 -5.16 -12.99
N SER A 195 -6.49 -5.55 -14.25
CA SER A 195 -6.21 -4.63 -15.37
C SER A 195 -7.41 -3.76 -15.80
N GLY A 196 -8.63 -4.11 -15.38
CA GLY A 196 -9.86 -3.35 -15.67
C GLY A 196 -10.20 -2.27 -14.63
N MET A 197 -11.15 -1.38 -14.95
CA MET A 197 -11.66 -0.36 -14.01
C MET A 197 -12.64 -0.95 -12.98
N PHE A 198 -12.11 -1.82 -12.11
CA PHE A 198 -12.81 -2.36 -10.95
C PHE A 198 -12.49 -1.53 -9.69
N THR A 199 -12.86 -2.02 -8.51
CA THR A 199 -12.70 -1.28 -7.25
C THR A 199 -11.26 -0.87 -7.00
N ALA A 200 -10.29 -1.77 -7.20
CA ALA A 200 -8.87 -1.48 -6.96
C ALA A 200 -8.41 -0.21 -7.72
N ASN A 201 -8.59 -0.18 -9.04
CA ASN A 201 -8.17 0.95 -9.86
C ASN A 201 -9.05 2.19 -9.63
N SER A 202 -10.35 2.00 -9.39
CA SER A 202 -11.25 3.11 -9.03
C SER A 202 -10.81 3.81 -7.74
N MET A 203 -10.45 3.04 -6.71
CA MET A 203 -9.96 3.56 -5.44
C MET A 203 -8.57 4.18 -5.57
N ASN A 204 -7.68 3.61 -6.39
CA ASN A 204 -6.36 4.19 -6.64
C ASN A 204 -6.45 5.54 -7.36
N CYS A 205 -7.37 5.69 -8.32
CA CYS A 205 -7.70 6.98 -8.93
C CYS A 205 -8.35 7.94 -7.93
N LEU A 206 -9.24 7.44 -7.06
CA LEU A 206 -9.86 8.28 -6.02
C LEU A 206 -8.83 8.88 -5.05
N MET A 207 -7.81 8.12 -4.65
CA MET A 207 -6.73 8.64 -3.79
C MET A 207 -5.94 9.78 -4.44
N GLU A 208 -5.79 9.74 -5.77
CA GLU A 208 -5.18 10.82 -6.54
C GLU A 208 -6.09 12.07 -6.55
N VAL A 209 -7.39 11.90 -6.80
CA VAL A 209 -8.37 12.99 -6.82
C VAL A 209 -8.53 13.68 -5.45
N ILE A 210 -8.52 12.90 -4.36
CA ILE A 210 -8.61 13.43 -2.99
C ILE A 210 -7.30 14.14 -2.58
N GLY A 211 -6.19 13.91 -3.29
CA GLY A 211 -4.90 14.55 -3.04
C GLY A 211 -4.02 13.82 -2.02
N LEU A 212 -4.33 12.56 -1.72
CA LEU A 212 -3.53 11.69 -0.85
C LEU A 212 -2.47 10.88 -1.61
N SER A 213 -2.59 10.80 -2.93
CA SER A 213 -1.61 10.20 -3.83
C SER A 213 -1.08 11.20 -4.85
N LEU A 214 0.14 10.95 -5.32
CA LEU A 214 0.75 11.74 -6.40
C LEU A 214 0.11 11.42 -7.76
N PRO A 215 0.17 12.35 -8.72
CA PRO A 215 -0.32 12.11 -10.08
C PRO A 215 0.29 10.86 -10.72
N GLY A 216 -0.55 10.08 -11.42
CA GLY A 216 -0.14 8.83 -12.05
C GLY A 216 -0.21 7.61 -11.13
N ASN A 217 -0.62 7.79 -9.86
CA ASN A 217 -0.83 6.68 -8.93
C ASN A 217 -1.85 5.68 -9.46
N GLY A 218 -3.01 6.17 -9.91
CA GLY A 218 -4.10 5.32 -10.39
C GLY A 218 -3.90 4.72 -11.78
N THR A 219 -2.99 5.27 -12.58
CA THR A 219 -2.98 5.05 -14.04
C THR A 219 -1.70 4.48 -14.62
N LEU A 220 -0.54 4.66 -13.97
CA LEU A 220 0.67 3.95 -14.37
C LEU A 220 0.42 2.44 -14.25
N LEU A 221 1.26 1.59 -14.86
CA LEU A 221 1.20 0.13 -14.67
C LEU A 221 2.23 -0.29 -13.60
N ALA A 222 2.04 -1.45 -12.97
CA ALA A 222 2.98 -1.98 -11.98
C ALA A 222 4.37 -2.24 -12.59
N THR A 223 4.40 -2.61 -13.86
CA THR A 223 5.56 -2.89 -14.71
C THR A 223 6.21 -1.66 -15.31
N HIS A 224 5.53 -0.50 -15.29
CA HIS A 224 6.02 0.70 -15.95
C HIS A 224 7.29 1.22 -15.26
N VAL A 225 8.32 1.60 -16.04
CA VAL A 225 9.61 2.06 -15.51
C VAL A 225 9.47 3.25 -14.57
N ASP A 226 8.56 4.18 -14.89
CA ASP A 226 8.30 5.38 -14.08
C ASP A 226 7.62 5.08 -12.74
N ARG A 227 7.05 3.88 -12.56
CA ARG A 227 6.44 3.48 -11.28
C ARG A 227 7.44 3.56 -10.13
N LYS A 228 8.70 3.19 -10.40
CA LYS A 228 9.78 3.29 -9.41
C LYS A 228 9.99 4.72 -8.93
N GLN A 229 9.93 5.68 -9.86
CA GLN A 229 10.09 7.09 -9.53
C GLN A 229 8.94 7.59 -8.65
N LEU A 230 7.70 7.16 -8.95
CA LEU A 230 6.53 7.47 -8.12
C LEU A 230 6.69 7.00 -6.65
N PHE A 231 7.25 5.80 -6.43
CA PHE A 231 7.54 5.30 -5.06
C PHE A 231 8.55 6.20 -4.33
N ILE A 232 9.61 6.60 -5.03
CA ILE A 232 10.67 7.46 -4.48
C ILE A 232 10.11 8.86 -4.16
N GLU A 233 9.32 9.44 -5.05
CA GLU A 233 8.69 10.74 -4.85
C GLU A 233 7.67 10.73 -3.70
N SER A 234 6.92 9.63 -3.56
CA SER A 234 6.00 9.44 -2.43
C SER A 234 6.75 9.39 -1.11
N ALA A 235 7.90 8.72 -1.07
CA ALA A 235 8.79 8.67 0.09
C ALA A 235 9.36 10.06 0.47
N TYR A 236 9.74 10.89 -0.52
CA TYR A 236 10.14 12.27 -0.26
C TYR A 236 8.97 13.13 0.20
N THR A 237 7.79 12.92 -0.38
CA THR A 237 6.57 13.65 -0.07
C THR A 237 6.15 13.43 1.37
N ILE A 238 6.13 12.17 1.86
CA ILE A 238 5.77 11.88 3.24
C ILE A 238 6.71 12.58 4.24
N VAL A 239 8.03 12.58 3.97
CA VAL A 239 9.01 13.31 4.80
C VAL A 239 8.74 14.82 4.77
N LYS A 240 8.44 15.38 3.59
CA LYS A 240 8.13 16.80 3.41
C LYS A 240 6.89 17.21 4.19
N ILE A 241 5.77 16.51 4.04
CA ILE A 241 4.51 16.87 4.71
C ILE A 241 4.58 16.64 6.21
N THR A 242 5.28 15.60 6.67
CA THR A 242 5.54 15.36 8.10
C THR A 242 6.22 16.57 8.73
N ARG A 243 7.26 17.09 8.06
CA ARG A 243 7.96 18.28 8.54
C ARG A 243 7.08 19.53 8.46
N SER A 244 6.27 19.68 7.42
CA SER A 244 5.33 20.80 7.29
C SER A 244 4.36 20.84 8.47
N TYR A 245 3.75 19.69 8.80
CA TYR A 245 2.84 19.56 9.93
C TYR A 245 3.52 19.89 11.26
N TYR A 246 4.60 19.18 11.63
CA TYR A 246 5.19 19.32 12.96
C TYR A 246 6.00 20.60 13.18
N HIS A 247 6.67 21.15 12.14
CA HIS A 247 7.51 22.34 12.29
C HIS A 247 6.76 23.65 12.01
N HIS A 248 5.71 23.60 11.19
CA HIS A 248 4.98 24.80 10.75
C HIS A 248 3.50 24.77 11.14
N ASN A 249 3.05 23.77 11.92
CA ASN A 249 1.65 23.57 12.31
C ASN A 249 0.68 23.57 11.11
N ASN A 250 1.16 23.08 9.95
CA ASN A 250 0.34 23.05 8.75
C ASN A 250 -0.62 21.86 8.79
N VAL A 251 -1.85 22.09 9.25
CA VAL A 251 -2.90 21.06 9.33
C VAL A 251 -3.48 20.67 7.97
N ASN A 252 -3.25 21.47 6.92
CA ASN A 252 -3.80 21.22 5.57
C ASN A 252 -3.11 20.05 4.84
N VAL A 253 -2.11 19.42 5.47
CA VAL A 253 -1.42 18.23 4.92
C VAL A 253 -1.89 16.92 5.56
N LEU A 254 -2.89 17.01 6.43
CA LEU A 254 -3.54 15.83 7.01
C LEU A 254 -4.65 15.32 6.07
N PRO A 255 -5.03 14.03 6.19
CA PRO A 255 -6.17 13.44 5.48
C PRO A 255 -7.52 14.11 5.71
#